data_AF-A0A6B0Z5X7-F1
#
_entry.id   AF-A0A6B0Z5X7-F1
#
_cell.length_a   1.000
_cell.length_b   1.000
_cell.length_c   1.000
_cell.angle_alpha   90.00
_cell.angle_beta   90.00
_cell.angle_gamma   90.00
#
_symmetry.space_group_name_H-M   'P 1'
#
loop_
_entity.id
_entity.type
_entity.pdbx_description
1 polymer ?
#
loop_
_entity_poly.entity_id
_entity_poly.type
_entity_poly.pdbx_seq_one_letter_code
_entity_poly.pdbx_strand_id
1 'polypeptide(L)'
;MPEKTLNHARIYEIQNGAPLVKRIADQILGIRRDHPLSRIVVLVPSYFSAFFLRRVVTDEICKVRGGGFFNVEFMRIEELADRLFDATPSKPDKPSMTRLVASELVYNATSALETPGPLTEHANNESTLSAIQRTLQALERLDIGVDRALLRLANGASDGLYAQL
;
A
#
# COMPACT_ATOMS: atom_id res chain seq x y z
N MET A 1 -2.51 -13.16 -26.82
CA MET A 1 -2.63 -12.39 -25.57
C MET A 1 -2.84 -10.94 -25.93
N PRO A 2 -3.87 -10.25 -25.42
CA PRO A 2 -4.13 -8.86 -25.76
C PRO A 2 -3.19 -7.92 -24.98
N GLU A 3 -2.34 -7.21 -25.70
CA GLU A 3 -1.49 -6.13 -25.18
C GLU A 3 -2.27 -4.81 -25.33
N LYS A 4 -2.49 -4.09 -24.23
CA LYS A 4 -3.01 -2.72 -24.26
C LYS A 4 -1.92 -1.76 -23.81
N THR A 5 -1.60 -0.80 -24.67
CA THR A 5 -0.62 0.26 -24.40
C THR A 5 -1.37 1.51 -23.97
N LEU A 6 -1.17 1.93 -22.71
CA LEU A 6 -1.58 3.24 -22.20
C LEU A 6 -0.29 4.04 -22.05
N ASN A 7 -0.15 5.20 -22.71
CA ASN A 7 1.07 6.03 -22.80
C ASN A 7 2.10 5.76 -21.67
N HIS A 8 3.20 5.07 -22.01
CA HIS A 8 4.32 4.62 -21.16
C HIS A 8 4.14 3.35 -20.29
N ALA A 9 2.95 2.75 -20.25
CA ALA A 9 2.67 1.50 -19.55
C ALA A 9 2.21 0.40 -20.52
N ARG A 10 2.78 -0.80 -20.37
CA ARG A 10 2.33 -2.01 -21.06
C ARG A 10 1.62 -2.90 -20.06
N ILE A 11 0.36 -3.21 -20.33
CA ILE A 11 -0.48 -4.04 -19.46
C ILE A 11 -0.54 -5.45 -20.04
N TYR A 12 -0.29 -6.43 -19.17
CA TYR A 12 -0.32 -7.85 -19.51
C TYR A 12 -1.31 -8.58 -18.61
N GLU A 13 -2.23 -9.32 -19.23
CA GLU A 13 -3.06 -10.29 -18.53
C GLU A 13 -2.35 -11.66 -18.60
N ILE A 14 -2.01 -12.22 -17.44
CA ILE A 14 -1.17 -13.41 -17.34
C ILE A 14 -1.74 -14.33 -16.27
N GLN A 15 -1.73 -15.62 -16.55
CA GLN A 15 -2.08 -16.63 -15.56
C GLN A 15 -1.05 -16.68 -14.43
N ASN A 16 -1.53 -16.89 -13.21
CA ASN A 16 -0.69 -17.06 -12.03
C ASN A 16 0.22 -18.29 -12.14
N GLY A 17 1.31 -18.30 -11.35
CA GLY A 17 2.25 -19.41 -11.28
C GLY A 17 3.41 -19.29 -12.28
N ALA A 18 3.79 -20.41 -12.90
CA ALA A 18 4.95 -20.46 -13.80
C ALA A 18 4.90 -19.45 -14.98
N PRO A 19 3.75 -19.20 -15.64
CA PRO A 19 3.67 -18.22 -16.71
C PRO A 19 4.00 -16.79 -16.24
N LEU A 20 3.52 -16.40 -15.05
CA LEU A 20 3.82 -15.11 -14.44
C LEU A 20 5.31 -14.96 -14.15
N VAL A 21 5.93 -15.96 -13.52
CA VAL A 21 7.37 -15.96 -13.22
C VAL A 21 8.19 -15.80 -14.49
N LYS A 22 7.88 -16.60 -15.52
CA LYS A 22 8.58 -16.54 -16.81
C LYS A 22 8.46 -15.17 -17.45
N ARG A 23 7.26 -14.57 -17.43
CA ARG A 23 7.09 -13.21 -17.97
C ARG A 23 7.94 -12.19 -17.22
N ILE A 24 7.93 -12.21 -15.89
CA ILE A 24 8.71 -11.27 -15.08
C ILE A 24 10.20 -11.43 -15.41
N ALA A 25 10.69 -12.67 -15.49
CA ALA A 25 12.06 -12.97 -15.90
C ALA A 25 12.38 -12.41 -17.30
N ASP A 26 11.50 -12.64 -18.28
CA ASP A 26 11.66 -12.13 -19.65
C ASP A 26 11.71 -10.59 -19.70
N GLN A 27 10.87 -9.90 -18.90
CA GLN A 27 10.88 -8.44 -18.81
C GLN A 27 12.17 -7.91 -18.19
N ILE A 28 12.63 -8.52 -17.10
CA ILE A 28 13.91 -8.15 -16.46
C ILE A 28 15.06 -8.34 -17.45
N LEU A 29 15.10 -9.48 -18.14
CA LEU A 29 16.14 -9.78 -19.13
C LEU A 29 16.08 -8.82 -20.32
N GLY A 30 14.88 -8.45 -20.78
CA GLY A 30 14.67 -7.45 -21.81
C GLY A 30 15.24 -6.10 -21.41
N ILE A 31 14.85 -5.58 -20.24
CA ILE A 31 15.35 -4.29 -19.74
C ILE A 31 16.88 -4.31 -19.56
N ARG A 32 17.43 -5.40 -18.99
CA ARG A 32 18.89 -5.53 -18.78
C ARG A 32 19.69 -5.62 -20.08
N ARG A 33 19.07 -6.09 -21.17
CA ARG A 33 19.74 -6.15 -22.48
C ARG A 33 20.06 -4.74 -22.98
N ASP A 34 19.11 -3.82 -22.82
CA ASP A 34 19.23 -2.44 -23.28
C ASP A 34 19.92 -1.55 -22.23
N HIS A 35 19.73 -1.87 -20.94
CA HIS A 35 20.21 -1.10 -19.81
C HIS A 35 20.79 -2.00 -18.69
N PRO A 36 22.04 -2.49 -18.82
CA PRO A 36 22.57 -3.55 -17.95
C PRO A 36 22.77 -3.13 -16.49
N LEU A 37 22.98 -1.84 -16.22
CA LEU A 37 23.25 -1.29 -14.90
C LEU A 37 22.06 -0.55 -14.28
N SER A 38 20.97 -0.36 -15.03
CA SER A 38 19.80 0.35 -14.53
C SER A 38 19.11 -0.44 -13.42
N ARG A 39 18.69 0.26 -12.37
CA ARG A 39 17.92 -0.33 -11.29
C ARG A 39 16.54 -0.73 -11.79
N ILE A 40 16.14 -1.98 -11.52
CA ILE A 40 14.82 -2.51 -11.86
C ILE A 40 14.07 -2.77 -10.55
N VAL A 41 12.91 -2.16 -10.41
CA VAL A 41 12.03 -2.35 -9.25
C VAL A 41 10.83 -3.20 -9.66
N VAL A 42 10.63 -4.32 -8.97
CA VAL A 42 9.47 -5.20 -9.11
C VAL A 42 8.56 -4.97 -7.92
N LEU A 43 7.38 -4.40 -8.17
CA LEU A 43 6.38 -4.16 -7.14
C LEU A 43 5.52 -5.39 -6.91
N VAL A 44 5.35 -5.76 -5.65
CA VAL A 44 4.62 -6.95 -5.24
C VAL A 44 3.59 -6.63 -4.15
N PRO A 45 2.51 -7.43 -4.03
CA PRO A 45 1.44 -7.14 -3.07
C PRO A 45 1.79 -7.47 -1.61
N SER A 46 2.84 -8.24 -1.36
CA SER A 46 3.21 -8.65 0.01
C SER A 46 4.69 -9.01 0.14
N TYR A 47 5.19 -9.02 1.38
CA TYR A 47 6.56 -9.47 1.69
C TYR A 47 6.81 -10.92 1.27
N PHE A 48 5.84 -11.81 1.52
CA PHE A 48 5.95 -13.21 1.13
C PHE A 48 6.05 -13.36 -0.38
N SER A 49 5.27 -12.57 -1.13
CA SER A 49 5.35 -12.52 -2.59
C SER A 49 6.71 -12.01 -3.06
N ALA A 50 7.28 -10.98 -2.41
CA ALA A 50 8.62 -10.46 -2.74
C ALA A 50 9.69 -11.54 -2.59
N PHE A 51 9.70 -12.23 -1.43
CA PHE A 51 10.68 -13.27 -1.16
C PHE A 51 10.56 -14.44 -2.13
N PHE A 52 9.32 -14.93 -2.34
CA PHE A 52 9.05 -16.03 -3.26
C PHE A 52 9.42 -15.67 -4.69
N LEU A 53 8.92 -14.54 -5.21
CA LEU A 53 9.18 -14.12 -6.59
C LEU A 53 10.67 -13.87 -6.82
N ARG A 54 11.37 -13.26 -5.87
CA ARG A 54 12.82 -13.08 -5.96
C ARG A 54 13.53 -14.40 -6.20
N ARG A 55 13.22 -15.43 -5.40
CA ARG A 55 13.84 -16.75 -5.54
C ARG A 55 13.51 -17.40 -6.88
N VAL A 56 12.23 -17.54 -7.22
CA VAL A 56 11.81 -18.31 -8.40
C VAL A 56 12.20 -17.58 -9.70
N VAL A 57 12.15 -16.25 -9.73
CA VAL A 57 12.62 -15.46 -10.88
C VAL A 57 14.14 -15.54 -11.01
N THR A 58 14.90 -15.54 -9.90
CA THR A 58 16.35 -15.77 -9.94
C THR A 58 16.65 -17.14 -10.54
N ASP A 59 16.00 -18.19 -10.06
CA ASP A 59 16.19 -19.55 -10.56
C ASP A 59 15.87 -19.62 -12.06
N GLU A 60 14.80 -18.97 -12.52
CA GLU A 60 14.41 -18.95 -13.93
C GLU A 60 15.43 -18.21 -14.81
N ILE A 61 15.95 -17.07 -14.35
CA ILE A 61 16.99 -16.31 -15.06
C ILE A 61 18.31 -17.10 -15.10
N CYS A 62 18.68 -17.73 -13.99
CA CYS A 62 19.89 -18.55 -13.88
C CYS A 62 19.90 -19.70 -14.89
N LYS A 63 18.75 -20.34 -15.17
CA LYS A 63 18.63 -21.39 -16.19
C LYS A 63 18.96 -20.89 -17.60
N VAL A 64 18.65 -19.63 -17.91
CA VAL A 64 18.78 -19.08 -19.26
C VAL A 64 20.17 -18.47 -19.51
N ARG A 65 20.71 -17.71 -18.56
CA ARG A 65 21.93 -16.91 -18.78
C ARG A 65 23.11 -17.25 -17.89
N GLY A 66 22.92 -18.03 -16.83
CA GLY A 66 23.93 -18.25 -15.79
C GLY A 66 24.19 -16.98 -14.98
N GLY A 67 23.97 -17.04 -13.67
CA GLY A 67 24.28 -15.95 -12.75
C GLY A 67 23.06 -15.17 -12.23
N GLY A 68 23.24 -14.54 -11.07
CA GLY A 68 22.21 -13.77 -10.38
C GLY A 68 22.02 -12.35 -10.94
N PHE A 69 21.09 -11.62 -10.34
CA PHE A 69 20.90 -10.20 -10.57
C PHE A 69 21.23 -9.42 -9.30
N PHE A 70 21.95 -8.29 -9.45
CA PHE A 70 22.29 -7.40 -8.33
C PHE A 70 21.52 -6.07 -8.37
N ASN A 71 21.01 -5.69 -9.55
CA ASN A 71 20.30 -4.44 -9.80
C ASN A 71 18.78 -4.60 -9.87
N VAL A 72 18.22 -5.71 -9.38
CA VAL A 72 16.77 -5.96 -9.34
C VAL A 72 16.32 -6.09 -7.90
N GLU A 73 15.32 -5.30 -7.54
CA GLU A 73 14.75 -5.28 -6.20
C GLU A 73 13.26 -5.63 -6.24
N PHE A 74 12.85 -6.48 -5.31
CA PHE A 74 11.45 -6.84 -5.10
C PHE A 74 11.00 -6.15 -3.83
N MET A 75 10.02 -5.25 -3.93
CA MET A 75 9.52 -4.48 -2.80
C MET A 75 8.03 -4.26 -2.91
N ARG A 76 7.40 -3.91 -1.80
CA ARG A 76 5.98 -3.55 -1.81
C ARG A 76 5.79 -2.10 -2.23
N ILE A 77 4.56 -1.75 -2.57
CA ILE A 77 4.22 -0.38 -2.96
C ILE A 77 4.43 0.59 -1.79
N GLU A 78 4.21 0.15 -0.55
CA GLU A 78 4.42 0.97 0.65
C GLU A 78 5.90 1.29 0.83
N GLU A 79 6.79 0.30 0.63
CA GLU A 79 8.24 0.50 0.71
C GLU A 79 8.78 1.40 -0.41
N LEU A 80 8.19 1.31 -1.60
CA LEU A 80 8.52 2.24 -2.68
C LEU A 80 8.08 3.66 -2.31
N ALA A 81 6.88 3.82 -1.76
CA ALA A 81 6.37 5.11 -1.32
C ALA A 81 7.30 5.70 -0.25
N ASP A 82 7.62 4.95 0.81
CA ASP A 82 8.53 5.38 1.87
C ASP A 82 9.87 5.85 1.29
N ARG A 83 10.46 5.08 0.37
CA ARG A 83 11.73 5.47 -0.28
C ARG A 83 11.63 6.72 -1.14
N LEU A 84 10.51 6.91 -1.84
CA LEU A 84 10.29 8.12 -2.63
C LEU A 84 10.10 9.33 -1.71
N PHE A 85 9.36 9.19 -0.61
CA PHE A 85 9.14 10.25 0.36
C PHE A 85 10.41 10.58 1.16
N ASP A 86 11.17 9.60 1.62
CA ASP A 86 12.48 9.78 2.27
C ASP A 86 13.51 10.39 1.31
N ALA A 87 13.45 10.07 0.01
CA ALA A 87 14.29 10.68 -1.01
C ALA A 87 13.87 12.10 -1.38
N THR A 88 12.71 12.58 -0.90
CA THR A 88 12.27 13.96 -1.14
C THR A 88 12.67 14.82 0.07
N PRO A 89 13.66 15.72 -0.06
CA PRO A 89 14.17 16.51 1.07
C PRO A 89 13.18 17.55 1.63
N SER A 90 11.92 17.55 1.20
CA SER A 90 10.97 18.64 1.41
C SER A 90 9.97 18.47 2.57
N LYS A 91 10.00 17.38 3.35
CA LYS A 91 9.17 17.26 4.57
C LYS A 91 9.88 16.46 5.69
N PRO A 92 10.62 17.11 6.60
CA PRO A 92 11.41 16.41 7.62
C PRO A 92 10.61 15.84 8.82
N ASP A 93 9.31 16.12 9.00
CA ASP A 93 8.70 15.99 10.34
C ASP A 93 7.41 15.18 10.45
N LYS A 94 7.17 14.16 9.61
CA LYS A 94 6.05 13.25 9.86
C LYS A 94 6.55 11.82 10.07
N PRO A 95 6.74 11.38 11.33
CA PRO A 95 7.05 9.97 11.59
C PRO A 95 5.96 9.11 10.96
N SER A 96 6.37 8.04 10.29
CA SER A 96 5.45 7.09 9.66
C SER A 96 4.48 6.58 10.74
N MET A 97 3.18 6.80 10.53
CA MET A 97 2.15 6.49 11.52
C MET A 97 2.01 4.97 11.64
N THR A 98 2.73 4.39 12.60
CA THR A 98 2.65 2.95 12.86
C THR A 98 1.24 2.58 13.34
N ARG A 99 0.80 1.35 13.07
CA ARG A 99 -0.51 0.86 13.54
C ARG A 99 -0.71 1.04 15.05
N LEU A 100 0.37 0.91 15.82
CA LEU A 100 0.33 1.05 17.28
C LEU A 100 0.09 2.50 17.70
N VAL A 101 0.80 3.44 17.08
CA VAL A 101 0.59 4.89 17.30
C VAL A 101 -0.81 5.31 16.84
N ALA A 102 -1.29 4.77 15.70
CA ALA A 102 -2.65 5.02 15.23
C ALA A 102 -3.71 4.48 16.21
N SER A 103 -3.49 3.29 16.79
CA SER A 103 -4.39 2.73 17.81
C SER A 103 -4.41 3.56 19.08
N GLU A 104 -3.25 4.02 19.55
CA GLU A 104 -3.14 4.87 20.73
C GLU A 104 -3.82 6.22 20.52
N LEU A 105 -3.63 6.87 19.35
CA LEU A 105 -4.30 8.11 19.02
C LEU A 105 -5.82 7.95 18.93
N VAL A 106 -6.31 6.87 18.32
CA VAL A 106 -7.75 6.58 18.26
C VAL A 106 -8.30 6.34 19.66
N TYR A 107 -7.60 5.56 20.49
CA TYR A 107 -8.00 5.29 21.87
C TYR A 107 -8.07 6.58 22.71
N ASN A 108 -7.05 7.43 22.62
CA ASN A 108 -7.01 8.73 23.31
C ASN A 108 -8.11 9.67 22.79
N ALA A 109 -8.38 9.68 21.49
CA ALA A 109 -9.47 10.47 20.92
C ALA A 109 -10.85 9.97 21.37
N THR A 110 -11.08 8.66 21.41
CA THR A 110 -12.34 8.08 21.91
C THR A 110 -12.55 8.28 23.40
N SER A 111 -11.48 8.25 24.21
CA SER A 111 -11.56 8.47 25.65
C SER A 111 -11.73 9.94 26.04
N ALA A 112 -11.31 10.88 25.17
CA ALA A 112 -11.48 12.32 25.34
C ALA A 112 -12.86 12.84 24.86
N LEU A 113 -13.74 11.99 24.32
CA LEU A 113 -15.11 12.39 23.96
C LEU A 113 -15.92 12.65 25.23
N GLU A 114 -16.12 13.93 25.56
CA GLU A 114 -16.88 14.38 26.74
C GLU A 114 -18.38 14.06 26.64
N THR A 115 -18.91 13.90 25.43
CA THR A 115 -20.32 13.59 25.18
C THR A 115 -20.55 12.10 25.01
N PRO A 116 -21.45 11.46 25.78
CA PRO A 116 -21.83 10.07 25.54
C PRO A 116 -22.49 9.96 24.17
N GLY A 117 -21.79 9.31 23.24
CA GLY A 117 -22.27 8.96 21.92
C GLY A 117 -22.76 7.50 21.87
N PRO A 118 -23.35 7.08 20.75
CA PRO A 118 -23.85 5.71 20.57
C PRO A 118 -22.75 4.62 20.66
N LEU A 119 -21.47 5.02 20.68
CA LEU A 119 -20.33 4.11 20.80
C LEU A 119 -19.70 4.10 22.20
N THR A 120 -20.21 4.89 23.16
CA THR A 120 -19.59 5.06 24.48
C THR A 120 -19.53 3.77 25.29
N GLU A 121 -20.56 2.92 25.22
CA GLU A 121 -20.57 1.60 25.87
C GLU A 121 -19.59 0.59 25.23
N HIS A 122 -19.07 0.91 24.05
CA HIS A 122 -18.19 0.05 23.28
C HIS A 122 -16.83 0.68 22.98
N ALA A 123 -16.51 1.83 23.59
CA ALA A 123 -15.31 2.60 23.31
C ALA A 123 -14.02 1.81 23.59
N ASN A 124 -14.05 0.93 24.59
CA ASN A 124 -12.91 0.07 24.97
C ASN A 124 -12.92 -1.30 24.29
N ASN A 125 -13.90 -1.60 23.43
CA ASN A 125 -13.91 -2.87 22.70
C ASN A 125 -12.92 -2.80 21.54
N GLU A 126 -12.03 -3.80 21.46
CA GLU A 126 -11.02 -3.92 20.41
C GLU A 126 -11.64 -3.94 19.00
N SER A 127 -12.83 -4.54 18.86
CA SER A 127 -13.61 -4.55 17.62
C SER A 127 -14.06 -3.15 17.19
N THR A 128 -14.46 -2.30 18.13
CA THR A 128 -14.86 -0.91 17.89
C THR A 128 -13.69 -0.06 17.45
N LEU A 129 -12.55 -0.16 18.15
CA LEU A 129 -11.32 0.54 17.78
C LEU A 129 -10.84 0.14 16.37
N SER A 130 -10.90 -1.16 16.06
CA SER A 130 -10.59 -1.68 14.72
C SER A 130 -11.57 -1.18 13.64
N ALA A 131 -12.86 -1.04 13.96
CA ALA A 131 -13.87 -0.52 13.04
C ALA A 131 -13.68 0.98 12.76
N ILE A 132 -13.38 1.76 13.80
CA ILE A 132 -13.07 3.20 13.68
C ILE A 132 -11.83 3.39 12.81
N GLN A 133 -10.74 2.65 13.06
CA GLN A 133 -9.53 2.70 12.23
C GLN A 133 -9.80 2.38 10.76
N ARG A 134 -10.57 1.32 10.48
CA ARG A 134 -10.95 0.97 9.10
C ARG A 134 -11.78 2.06 8.43
N THR A 135 -12.67 2.70 9.18
CA THR A 135 -13.53 3.78 8.68
C THR A 135 -12.70 5.02 8.35
N LEU A 136 -11.77 5.41 9.22
CA LEU A 136 -10.86 6.53 8.98
C LEU A 136 -9.96 6.30 7.76
N GLN A 137 -9.40 5.10 7.61
CA GLN A 137 -8.61 4.73 6.42
C GLN A 137 -9.46 4.74 5.13
N ALA A 138 -10.72 4.32 5.20
CA ALA A 138 -11.63 4.38 4.07
C ALA A 138 -11.93 5.83 3.67
N LEU A 139 -12.18 6.70 4.65
CA LEU A 139 -12.46 8.13 4.44
C LEU A 139 -11.25 8.87 3.86
N GLU A 140 -10.04 8.58 4.34
CA GLU A 140 -8.80 9.13 3.80
C GLU A 140 -8.61 8.75 2.32
N ARG A 141 -8.90 7.50 1.96
CA ARG A 141 -8.83 7.03 0.56
C ARG A 141 -9.89 7.64 -0.35
N LEU A 142 -11.00 8.11 0.21
CA LEU A 142 -12.10 8.73 -0.53
C LEU A 142 -11.90 10.25 -0.71
N ASP A 143 -10.79 10.82 -0.24
CA ASP A 143 -10.50 12.27 -0.22
C ASP A 143 -11.58 13.10 0.49
N ILE A 144 -12.39 12.45 1.34
CA ILE A 144 -13.32 13.10 2.25
C ILE A 144 -12.46 13.45 3.47
N GLY A 145 -11.75 14.58 3.37
CA GLY A 145 -10.73 15.03 4.33
C GLY A 145 -11.00 14.55 5.76
N VAL A 146 -10.07 13.75 6.29
CA VAL A 146 -10.18 13.05 7.58
C VAL A 146 -10.57 14.01 8.71
N ASP A 147 -10.06 15.24 8.65
CA ASP A 147 -10.39 16.32 9.59
C ASP A 147 -11.89 16.65 9.61
N ARG A 148 -12.54 16.72 8.43
CA ARG A 148 -13.98 16.95 8.32
C ARG A 148 -14.79 15.76 8.80
N ALA A 149 -14.32 14.54 8.55
CA ALA A 149 -15.03 13.34 8.99
C ALA A 149 -14.93 13.14 10.51
N LEU A 150 -13.76 13.40 11.10
CA LEU A 150 -13.55 13.41 12.55
C LEU A 150 -14.37 14.52 13.23
N LEU A 151 -14.42 15.72 12.66
CA LEU A 151 -15.28 16.80 13.15
C LEU A 151 -16.77 16.43 13.10
N ARG A 152 -17.24 15.74 12.04
CA ARG A 152 -18.64 15.28 11.93
C ARG A 152 -18.99 14.15 12.90
N LEU A 153 -18.04 13.26 13.17
CA LEU A 153 -18.18 12.20 14.18
C LEU A 153 -18.21 12.78 15.60
N ALA A 154 -17.30 13.69 15.91
CA ALA A 154 -17.22 14.35 17.22
C ALA A 154 -18.44 15.25 17.50
N ASN A 155 -18.98 15.92 16.48
CA ASN A 155 -20.14 16.79 16.63
C ASN A 155 -21.49 16.04 16.62
N GLY A 156 -21.49 14.70 16.57
CA GLY A 156 -22.70 13.88 16.59
C GLY A 156 -23.61 14.21 15.41
N ALA A 157 -23.45 13.50 14.29
CA ALA A 157 -24.24 13.69 13.06
C ALA A 157 -25.75 13.85 13.32
N SER A 158 -26.20 15.10 13.42
CA SER A 158 -27.63 15.46 13.43
C SER A 158 -28.22 15.42 12.02
N ASP A 159 -27.38 15.43 10.99
CA ASP A 159 -27.79 15.27 9.59
C ASP A 159 -27.11 14.04 8.99
N GLY A 160 -27.93 13.03 8.69
CA GLY A 160 -27.51 11.73 8.17
C GLY A 160 -26.68 11.81 6.89
N LEU A 161 -25.97 10.72 6.61
CA LEU A 161 -25.07 10.52 5.45
C LEU A 161 -25.76 10.60 4.06
N TYR A 162 -27.05 10.99 3.99
CA TYR A 162 -27.88 10.95 2.79
C TYR A 162 -28.84 12.14 2.66
N ALA A 163 -28.41 13.37 2.95
CA ALA A 163 -29.27 14.55 2.72
C ALA A 163 -29.07 15.24 1.35
N GLN A 164 -28.16 14.78 0.49
CA GLN A 164 -27.89 15.43 -0.81
C GLN A 164 -27.54 14.43 -1.92
N LEU A 165 -28.46 13.51 -2.21
CA LEU A 165 -28.63 12.94 -3.55
C LEU A 165 -30.03 13.28 -4.05
#